data_AF-W6KC16-F1
#
_entry.id   AF-W6KC16-F1
#
_cell.length_a   1.000
_cell.length_b   1.000
_cell.length_c   1.000
_cell.angle_alpha   90.00
_cell.angle_beta   90.00
_cell.angle_gamma   90.00
#
_symmetry.space_group_name_H-M   'P 1'
#
loop_
_entity.id
_entity.type
_entity.pdbx_description
1 polymer ?
#
loop_
_entity_poly.entity_id
_entity_poly.type
_entity_poly.pdbx_seq_one_letter_code
_entity_poly.pdbx_strand_id
1 'polypeptide(L)'
;MAHFVLNSDDIDRFIEERTARLDSVTRAWSKRHLRAALLADCRCAERSLPTPLPDRLDIKRNRRTARRHGIAEAWFTLAPDCEEEVIRVLDWLAALPEIDPRLAAKRSRISMIDAQRHAERWHAQLAKSRKKIVAEDDPHGLDEILKLEDGWHWVCLGSPGALDYEGAWMRHCVGDGAYDSLRTRIYSLRDYKNHPHCTVEFEPTRRSVHQAKGHGNEEVPPKYRDAVERLLRYLKPERVSARLTEFVLTEDGRILRLSQAADWPEGTRVRRNLVLTGRNDVSALPDGLRVSESLVLANSGLRRLPRDLRIGLSLTGLALSPVEELPEGLYVRTLNLEDSLVKTIAPGTRVLKELTLFNSVLRELPEQLIIGQLLLFDGAALPFLPRDLEVAGCPIGEQVRGRLPETLVAVGDVTYTDMAIDGSEVITVYGRLSYAGWDNPTFPGDLTVHGTLDLKHALFDHGAPQGRVTVHGDLDLRGTDIIRLPEDWKVLGRVLRD
;
A
#
# COMPACT_ATOMS: atom_id res chain seq x y z
N MET A 1 0.76 4.14 -20.65
CA MET A 1 -0.64 4.63 -20.79
C MET A 1 -0.76 5.98 -20.10
N ALA A 2 -1.37 6.97 -20.74
CA ALA A 2 -1.64 8.26 -20.11
C ALA A 2 -2.61 8.07 -18.94
N HIS A 3 -2.27 8.59 -17.77
CA HIS A 3 -3.09 8.56 -16.56
C HIS A 3 -3.26 9.99 -16.04
N PHE A 4 -4.39 10.25 -15.39
CA PHE A 4 -4.71 11.54 -14.82
C PHE A 4 -4.59 11.46 -13.29
N VAL A 5 -3.54 12.07 -12.75
CA VAL A 5 -3.30 12.12 -11.30
C VAL A 5 -4.30 13.08 -10.65
N LEU A 6 -5.22 12.55 -9.83
CA LEU A 6 -6.32 13.32 -9.25
C LEU A 6 -5.85 14.34 -8.21
N ASN A 7 -4.81 14.01 -7.44
CA ASN A 7 -4.18 14.86 -6.42
C ASN A 7 -2.88 15.49 -6.91
N SER A 8 -2.84 15.95 -8.17
CA SER A 8 -1.63 16.56 -8.77
C SER A 8 -1.04 17.71 -7.93
N ASP A 9 -1.86 18.41 -7.18
CA ASP A 9 -1.44 19.53 -6.33
C ASP A 9 -0.58 19.05 -5.13
N ASP A 10 -0.70 17.79 -4.73
CA ASP A 10 0.19 17.19 -3.73
C ASP A 10 1.62 17.00 -4.30
N ILE A 11 1.78 16.80 -5.62
CA ILE A 11 3.10 16.80 -6.29
C ILE A 11 3.72 18.20 -6.21
N ASP A 12 2.93 19.23 -6.51
CA ASP A 12 3.39 20.61 -6.48
C ASP A 12 3.87 21.01 -5.07
N ARG A 13 3.10 20.64 -4.04
CA ARG A 13 3.48 20.85 -2.64
C ARG A 13 4.76 20.11 -2.27
N PHE A 14 4.87 18.83 -2.65
CA PHE A 14 6.08 18.03 -2.40
C PHE A 14 7.33 18.69 -3.01
N ILE A 15 7.25 19.15 -4.27
CA ILE A 15 8.35 19.85 -4.93
C ILE A 15 8.68 21.15 -4.19
N GLU A 16 7.68 21.94 -3.81
CA GLU A 16 7.90 23.20 -3.08
C GLU A 16 8.58 22.99 -1.73
N GLU A 17 8.11 22.02 -0.93
CA GLU A 17 8.68 21.70 0.38
C GLU A 17 10.16 21.28 0.27
N ARG A 18 10.50 20.44 -0.72
CA ARG A 18 11.85 19.90 -0.89
C ARG A 18 12.83 20.87 -1.55
N THR A 19 12.32 21.83 -2.32
CA THR A 19 13.15 22.80 -3.06
C THR A 19 13.15 24.19 -2.44
N ALA A 20 12.43 24.41 -1.33
CA ALA A 20 12.33 25.70 -0.65
C ALA A 20 13.69 26.35 -0.33
N ARG A 21 14.68 25.53 0.03
CA ARG A 21 16.06 25.95 0.35
C ARG A 21 16.97 26.16 -0.86
N LEU A 22 16.53 25.79 -2.06
CA LEU A 22 17.36 25.80 -3.27
C LEU A 22 17.26 27.14 -4.02
N ASP A 23 18.25 27.40 -4.88
CA ASP A 23 18.27 28.59 -5.72
C ASP A 23 17.06 28.64 -6.70
N SER A 24 16.76 29.83 -7.21
CA SER A 24 15.60 30.05 -8.07
C SER A 24 15.64 29.25 -9.38
N VAL A 25 16.83 28.99 -9.92
CA VAL A 25 17.01 28.21 -11.17
C VAL A 25 16.70 26.74 -10.92
N THR A 26 17.18 26.18 -9.81
CA THR A 26 16.92 24.80 -9.41
C THR A 26 15.44 24.58 -9.06
N ARG A 27 14.80 25.56 -8.40
CA ARG A 27 13.35 25.55 -8.16
C ARG A 27 12.54 25.56 -9.46
N ALA A 28 12.89 26.44 -10.40
CA ALA A 28 12.22 26.51 -11.70
C ALA A 28 12.41 25.22 -12.51
N TRP A 29 13.61 24.65 -12.48
CA TRP A 29 13.89 23.35 -13.11
C TRP A 29 13.02 22.25 -12.51
N SER A 30 12.92 22.18 -11.18
CA SER A 30 12.16 21.15 -10.47
C SER A 30 10.66 21.24 -10.77
N LYS A 31 10.09 22.46 -10.74
CA LYS A 31 8.68 22.68 -11.11
C LYS A 31 8.35 22.23 -12.54
N ARG A 32 9.32 22.28 -13.45
CA ARG A 32 9.13 21.88 -14.85
C ARG A 32 9.41 20.39 -15.10
N HIS A 33 10.62 19.95 -14.78
CA HIS A 33 11.13 18.64 -15.19
C HIS A 33 10.79 17.56 -14.17
N LEU A 34 10.99 17.82 -12.89
CA LEU A 34 10.65 16.86 -11.84
C LEU A 34 9.13 16.65 -11.75
N ARG A 35 8.35 17.72 -11.84
CA ARG A 35 6.87 17.62 -11.90
C ARG A 35 6.40 16.75 -13.07
N ALA A 36 6.94 16.99 -14.28
CA ALA A 36 6.57 16.21 -15.45
C ALA A 36 6.97 14.74 -15.32
N ALA A 37 8.13 14.46 -14.71
CA ALA A 37 8.59 13.10 -14.46
C ALA A 37 7.69 12.36 -13.46
N LEU A 38 7.36 12.98 -12.33
CA LEU A 38 6.48 12.37 -11.30
C LEU A 38 5.06 12.12 -11.81
N LEU A 39 4.58 12.93 -12.74
CA LEU A 39 3.29 12.71 -13.41
C LEU A 39 3.33 11.59 -14.45
N ALA A 40 4.50 11.24 -14.97
CA ALA A 40 4.66 10.22 -16.00
C ALA A 40 5.12 8.87 -15.44
N ASP A 41 5.74 8.86 -14.26
CA ASP A 41 6.28 7.67 -13.61
C ASP A 41 5.18 6.90 -12.87
N CYS A 42 4.80 5.75 -13.43
CA CYS A 42 3.79 4.88 -12.86
C CYS A 42 4.20 4.23 -11.52
N ARG A 43 5.48 4.30 -11.12
CA ARG A 43 5.94 3.85 -9.79
C ARG A 43 5.49 4.77 -8.67
N CYS A 44 5.27 6.06 -8.97
CA CYS A 44 4.88 7.07 -7.98
C CYS A 44 3.37 7.41 -8.07
N ALA A 45 2.62 6.65 -8.88
CA ALA A 45 1.19 6.81 -9.09
C ALA A 45 0.48 5.47 -8.86
N GLU A 46 -0.25 5.37 -7.76
CA GLU A 46 -1.15 4.26 -7.50
C GLU A 46 -2.41 4.38 -8.37
N ARG A 47 -2.81 3.28 -9.02
CA ARG A 47 -4.14 3.23 -9.68
C ARG A 47 -5.29 3.13 -8.67
N SER A 48 -4.99 2.76 -7.43
CA SER A 48 -5.93 2.70 -6.32
C SER A 48 -6.21 4.09 -5.77
N LEU A 49 -7.49 4.46 -5.73
CA LEU A 49 -7.94 5.68 -5.09
C LEU A 49 -8.10 5.45 -3.58
N PRO A 50 -7.66 6.38 -2.71
CA PRO A 50 -8.00 6.32 -1.30
C PRO A 50 -9.51 6.29 -1.16
N THR A 51 -10.02 5.31 -0.40
CA THR A 51 -11.46 5.14 -0.18
C THR A 51 -11.76 5.16 1.33
N PRO A 52 -12.53 6.17 1.82
CA PRO A 52 -13.22 7.18 1.03
C PRO A 52 -12.29 8.23 0.41
N LEU A 53 -12.69 8.78 -0.75
CA LEU A 53 -11.97 9.87 -1.39
C LEU A 53 -12.01 11.12 -0.50
N PRO A 54 -10.88 11.82 -0.32
CA PRO A 54 -10.86 13.08 0.41
C PRO A 54 -11.84 14.09 -0.19
N ASP A 55 -12.56 14.80 0.67
CA ASP A 55 -13.51 15.82 0.23
C ASP A 55 -12.79 17.13 -0.15
N ARG A 56 -12.09 17.13 -1.29
CA ARG A 56 -11.46 18.34 -1.86
C ARG A 56 -12.01 18.70 -3.24
N LEU A 57 -12.18 20.01 -3.48
CA LEU A 57 -12.78 20.59 -4.69
C LEU A 57 -11.97 20.33 -5.97
N ASP A 58 -10.65 20.47 -5.87
CA ASP A 58 -9.64 20.15 -6.89
C ASP A 58 -9.73 18.68 -7.34
N ILE A 59 -9.79 17.74 -6.39
CA ILE A 59 -9.94 16.30 -6.67
C ILE A 59 -11.25 16.05 -7.44
N LYS A 60 -12.37 16.61 -6.97
CA LYS A 60 -13.67 16.46 -7.65
C LYS A 60 -13.64 17.01 -9.07
N ARG A 61 -12.97 18.15 -9.29
CA ARG A 61 -12.82 18.76 -10.62
C ARG A 61 -11.93 17.90 -11.53
N ASN A 62 -10.76 17.48 -11.03
CA ASN A 62 -9.82 16.63 -11.75
C ASN A 62 -10.45 15.30 -12.16
N ARG A 63 -11.25 14.70 -11.29
CA ARG A 63 -11.98 13.46 -11.56
C ARG A 63 -13.03 13.64 -12.66
N ARG A 64 -13.78 14.75 -12.64
CA ARG A 64 -14.71 15.09 -13.74
C ARG A 64 -13.97 15.23 -15.07
N THR A 65 -12.80 15.87 -15.06
CA THR A 65 -11.95 16.03 -16.26
C THR A 65 -11.45 14.68 -16.78
N ALA A 66 -10.89 13.82 -15.91
CA ALA A 66 -10.40 12.50 -16.28
C ALA A 66 -11.49 11.65 -16.95
N ARG A 67 -12.69 11.61 -16.33
CA ARG A 67 -13.87 10.92 -16.87
C ARG A 67 -14.32 11.47 -18.22
N ARG A 68 -14.35 12.81 -18.38
CA ARG A 68 -14.74 13.47 -19.64
C ARG A 68 -13.84 13.07 -20.81
N HIS A 69 -12.56 12.82 -20.54
CA HIS A 69 -11.57 12.48 -21.56
C HIS A 69 -11.25 10.99 -21.66
N GLY A 70 -11.93 10.13 -20.89
CA GLY A 70 -11.69 8.69 -20.89
C GLY A 70 -10.27 8.30 -20.46
N ILE A 71 -9.63 9.10 -19.61
CA ILE A 71 -8.26 8.87 -19.14
C ILE A 71 -8.31 8.12 -17.81
N ALA A 72 -7.45 7.11 -17.63
CA ALA A 72 -7.35 6.35 -16.39
C ALA A 72 -7.07 7.27 -15.19
N GLU A 73 -7.87 7.17 -14.13
CA GLU A 73 -7.66 7.90 -12.87
C GLU A 73 -6.45 7.28 -12.14
N ALA A 74 -5.60 8.13 -11.56
CA ALA A 74 -4.49 7.70 -10.71
C ALA A 74 -4.37 8.61 -9.49
N TRP A 75 -3.75 8.10 -8.44
CA TRP A 75 -3.46 8.81 -7.21
C TRP A 75 -1.95 8.86 -7.00
N PHE A 76 -1.40 10.05 -6.81
CA PHE A 76 0.00 10.23 -6.49
C PHE A 76 0.26 9.80 -5.04
N THR A 77 1.09 8.77 -4.91
CA THR A 77 1.71 8.33 -3.66
C THR A 77 3.20 8.21 -3.95
N LEU A 78 4.02 8.95 -3.22
CA LEU A 78 5.46 8.89 -3.45
C LEU A 78 6.02 7.60 -2.85
N ALA A 79 6.32 6.62 -3.71
CA ALA A 79 7.00 5.40 -3.30
C ALA A 79 8.41 5.71 -2.74
N PRO A 80 8.91 4.95 -1.75
CA PRO A 80 10.24 5.16 -1.16
C PRO A 80 11.37 5.25 -2.19
N ASP A 81 11.35 4.37 -3.20
CA ASP A 81 12.41 4.33 -4.23
C ASP A 81 12.32 5.56 -5.15
N CYS A 82 11.11 6.00 -5.51
CA CYS A 82 10.90 7.25 -6.24
C CYS A 82 11.42 8.45 -5.43
N GLU A 83 11.12 8.48 -4.14
CA GLU A 83 11.58 9.56 -3.25
C GLU A 83 13.10 9.65 -3.21
N GLU A 84 13.77 8.50 -3.11
CA GLU A 84 15.24 8.44 -3.09
C GLU A 84 15.86 8.93 -4.40
N GLU A 85 15.31 8.55 -5.55
CA GLU A 85 15.75 9.05 -6.85
C GLU A 85 15.62 10.58 -6.95
N VAL A 86 14.50 11.12 -6.49
CA VAL A 86 14.26 12.58 -6.48
C VAL A 86 15.25 13.28 -5.57
N ILE A 87 15.46 12.77 -4.36
CA ILE A 87 16.41 13.35 -3.41
C ILE A 87 17.82 13.36 -4.01
N ARG A 88 18.28 12.24 -4.58
CA ARG A 88 19.60 12.15 -5.20
C ARG A 88 19.81 13.18 -6.32
N VAL A 89 18.78 13.41 -7.14
CA VAL A 89 18.80 14.42 -8.20
C VAL A 89 18.85 15.84 -7.63
N LEU A 90 18.05 16.13 -6.60
CA LEU A 90 18.04 17.44 -5.95
C LEU A 90 19.36 17.75 -5.25
N ASP A 91 19.96 16.77 -4.58
CA ASP A 91 21.27 16.91 -3.93
C ASP A 91 22.37 17.21 -4.95
N TRP A 92 22.38 16.46 -6.07
CA TRP A 92 23.31 16.73 -7.16
C TRP A 92 23.10 18.13 -7.77
N LEU A 93 21.85 18.54 -8.01
CA LEU A 93 21.55 19.87 -8.53
C LEU A 93 21.96 21.01 -7.59
N ALA A 94 21.85 20.78 -6.27
CA ALA A 94 22.28 21.72 -5.25
C ALA A 94 23.81 21.86 -5.21
N ALA A 95 24.55 20.75 -5.38
CA ALA A 95 26.01 20.73 -5.43
C ALA A 95 26.57 21.22 -6.79
N LEU A 96 25.75 21.22 -7.84
CA LEU A 96 26.15 21.49 -9.22
C LEU A 96 26.96 22.79 -9.43
N PRO A 97 26.61 23.94 -8.80
CA PRO A 97 27.37 25.19 -8.93
C PRO A 97 28.83 25.08 -8.50
N GLU A 98 29.13 24.21 -7.54
CA GLU A 98 30.47 24.04 -6.98
C GLU A 98 31.26 22.98 -7.76
N ILE A 99 30.61 21.87 -8.12
CA ILE A 99 31.27 20.73 -8.78
C ILE A 99 31.48 20.93 -10.28
N ASP A 100 30.55 21.61 -10.97
CA ASP A 100 30.65 21.91 -12.41
C ASP A 100 29.88 23.20 -12.75
N PRO A 101 30.52 24.38 -12.57
CA PRO A 101 29.90 25.68 -12.85
C PRO A 101 29.41 25.82 -14.31
N ARG A 102 30.06 25.13 -15.26
CA ARG A 102 29.68 25.20 -16.69
C ARG A 102 28.39 24.43 -16.95
N LEU A 103 28.22 23.28 -16.31
CA LEU A 103 26.98 22.51 -16.36
C LEU A 103 25.88 23.19 -15.53
N ALA A 104 26.24 23.80 -14.39
CA ALA A 104 25.33 24.60 -13.57
C ALA A 104 24.69 25.76 -14.36
N ALA A 105 25.46 26.42 -15.24
CA ALA A 105 24.96 27.46 -16.13
C ALA A 105 23.98 26.95 -17.21
N LYS A 106 24.00 25.63 -17.50
CA LYS A 106 23.11 24.96 -18.46
C LYS A 106 21.97 24.21 -17.78
N ARG A 107 21.77 24.33 -16.46
CA ARG A 107 20.77 23.61 -15.66
C ARG A 107 19.39 23.55 -16.30
N SER A 108 18.89 24.68 -16.81
CA SER A 108 17.57 24.78 -17.44
C SER A 108 17.37 23.91 -18.69
N ARG A 109 18.46 23.38 -19.27
CA ARG A 109 18.45 22.52 -20.47
C ARG A 109 18.67 21.04 -20.15
N ILE A 110 18.96 20.69 -18.90
CA ILE A 110 19.21 19.31 -18.49
C ILE A 110 17.86 18.60 -18.37
N SER A 111 17.70 17.45 -19.05
CA SER A 111 16.49 16.64 -18.92
C SER A 111 16.46 15.90 -17.58
N MET A 112 15.29 15.42 -17.13
CA MET A 112 15.22 14.60 -15.91
C MET A 112 16.08 13.33 -16.02
N ILE A 113 16.06 12.67 -17.19
CA ILE A 113 16.83 11.44 -17.42
C ILE A 113 18.33 11.71 -17.35
N ASP A 114 18.79 12.83 -17.93
CA ASP A 114 20.19 13.21 -17.84
C ASP A 114 20.56 13.59 -16.41
N ALA A 115 19.68 14.30 -15.70
CA ALA A 115 19.89 14.65 -14.30
C ALA A 115 20.01 13.41 -13.40
N GLN A 116 19.17 12.39 -13.60
CA GLN A 116 19.28 11.10 -12.90
C GLN A 116 20.63 10.44 -13.15
N ARG A 117 21.04 10.31 -14.42
CA ARG A 117 22.33 9.71 -14.78
C ARG A 117 23.52 10.48 -14.21
N HIS A 118 23.45 11.81 -14.22
CA HIS A 118 24.50 12.64 -13.64
C HIS A 118 24.55 12.51 -12.11
N ALA A 119 23.39 12.49 -11.45
CA ALA A 119 23.30 12.29 -10.01
C ALA A 119 23.85 10.91 -9.60
N GLU A 120 23.44 9.83 -10.28
CA GLU A 120 23.96 8.48 -10.03
C GLU A 120 25.48 8.41 -10.17
N ARG A 121 26.03 8.99 -11.24
CA ARG A 121 27.48 9.03 -11.45
C ARG A 121 28.19 9.85 -10.39
N TRP A 122 27.63 11.00 -10.01
CA TRP A 122 28.19 11.86 -8.98
C TRP A 122 28.19 11.18 -7.61
N HIS A 123 27.07 10.57 -7.19
CA HIS A 123 26.97 9.78 -5.96
C HIS A 123 27.91 8.57 -5.97
N ALA A 124 28.00 7.85 -7.09
CA ALA A 124 28.96 6.75 -7.24
C ALA A 124 30.42 7.22 -7.23
N GLN A 125 30.69 8.43 -7.73
CA GLN A 125 32.01 9.06 -7.65
C GLN A 125 32.32 9.50 -6.22
N LEU A 126 31.41 10.16 -5.50
CA LEU A 126 31.57 10.51 -4.08
C LEU A 126 31.86 9.26 -3.23
N ALA A 127 31.12 8.17 -3.46
CA ALA A 127 31.35 6.90 -2.79
C ALA A 127 32.78 6.34 -3.05
N LYS A 128 33.34 6.59 -4.24
CA LYS A 128 34.71 6.16 -4.63
C LYS A 128 35.80 7.18 -4.27
N SER A 129 35.48 8.47 -4.23
CA SER A 129 36.39 9.60 -4.07
C SER A 129 36.44 10.14 -2.65
N ARG A 130 35.65 9.56 -1.72
CA ARG A 130 35.95 9.50 -0.28
C ARG A 130 37.29 8.78 -0.07
N LYS A 131 38.37 9.40 -0.55
CA LYS A 131 39.71 9.33 0.04
C LYS A 131 39.51 9.48 1.55
N LYS A 132 40.34 8.80 2.34
CA LYS A 132 40.51 9.04 3.78
C LYS A 132 40.62 10.55 4.05
N ILE A 133 39.50 11.24 4.15
CA ILE A 133 39.41 12.46 4.92
C ILE A 133 39.44 11.88 6.33
N VAL A 134 40.59 12.00 6.98
CA VAL A 134 40.63 11.95 8.43
C VAL A 134 39.90 13.24 8.83
N ALA A 135 38.57 13.22 8.80
CA ALA A 135 37.83 14.19 9.56
C ALA A 135 38.33 13.95 10.99
N GLU A 136 38.88 14.99 11.61
CA GLU A 136 39.12 14.92 13.02
C GLU A 136 37.73 14.90 13.67
N ASP A 137 37.50 13.92 14.54
CA ASP A 137 36.25 13.87 15.29
C ASP A 137 36.08 15.20 16.04
N ASP A 138 34.84 15.62 16.27
CA ASP A 138 34.53 16.82 17.05
C ASP A 138 33.90 16.38 18.38
N PRO A 139 34.72 16.09 19.42
CA PRO A 139 34.20 15.62 20.71
C PRO A 139 33.25 16.61 21.37
N HIS A 140 33.36 17.91 21.05
CA HIS A 140 32.48 18.93 21.61
C HIS A 140 31.08 18.94 20.97
N GLY A 141 30.95 18.31 19.80
CA GLY A 141 29.68 18.08 19.11
C GLY A 141 29.01 16.74 19.45
N LEU A 142 29.54 15.97 20.41
CA LEU A 142 29.00 14.67 20.82
C LEU A 142 28.32 14.77 22.19
N ASP A 143 27.00 14.60 22.22
CA ASP A 143 26.26 14.44 23.47
C ASP A 143 26.13 12.95 23.80
N GLU A 144 26.87 12.46 24.80
CA GLU A 144 26.73 11.08 25.26
C GLU A 144 25.35 10.85 25.90
N ILE A 145 24.61 9.87 25.39
CA ILE A 145 23.22 9.61 25.83
C ILE A 145 23.02 8.28 26.55
N LEU A 146 23.83 7.26 26.24
CA LEU A 146 23.68 5.92 26.85
C LEU A 146 25.00 5.16 26.84
N LYS A 147 25.49 4.78 28.03
CA LYS A 147 26.64 3.88 28.18
C LYS A 147 26.21 2.42 28.10
N LEU A 148 27.01 1.63 27.41
CA LEU A 148 26.89 0.18 27.28
C LEU A 148 28.12 -0.49 27.92
N GLU A 149 28.16 -1.82 27.88
CA GLU A 149 29.29 -2.59 28.41
C GLU A 149 30.55 -2.42 27.54
N ASP A 150 31.72 -2.74 28.08
CA ASP A 150 33.00 -2.71 27.37
C ASP A 150 33.37 -1.38 26.70
N GLY A 151 32.89 -0.26 27.27
CA GLY A 151 33.19 1.09 26.78
C GLY A 151 32.41 1.50 25.52
N TRP A 152 31.48 0.66 25.07
CA TRP A 152 30.53 1.04 24.02
C TRP A 152 29.55 2.08 24.55
N HIS A 153 29.12 3.00 23.69
CA HIS A 153 28.18 4.04 24.09
C HIS A 153 27.45 4.63 22.87
N TRP A 154 26.30 5.23 23.13
CA TRP A 154 25.56 6.01 22.14
C TRP A 154 25.80 7.50 22.38
N VAL A 155 26.04 8.20 21.29
CA VAL A 155 26.14 9.67 21.25
C VAL A 155 25.06 10.23 20.33
N CYS A 156 24.56 11.42 20.63
CA CYS A 156 23.81 12.25 19.70
C CYS A 156 24.78 13.19 18.99
N LEU A 157 24.71 13.23 17.66
CA LEU A 157 25.54 14.11 16.85
C LEU A 157 24.90 15.50 16.83
N GLY A 158 25.54 16.47 17.47
CA GLY A 158 25.02 17.83 17.69
C GLY A 158 25.69 18.91 16.85
N SER A 159 26.84 18.62 16.22
CA SER A 159 27.55 19.56 15.35
C SER A 159 27.69 19.03 13.91
N PRO A 160 27.79 19.93 12.91
CA PRO A 160 28.13 19.54 11.54
C PRO A 160 29.44 18.74 11.46
N GLY A 161 30.47 19.11 12.24
CA GLY A 161 31.74 18.38 12.28
C GLY A 161 31.60 16.92 12.73
N ALA A 162 30.74 16.67 13.72
CA ALA A 162 30.44 15.31 14.18
C ALA A 162 29.67 14.50 13.12
N LEU A 163 28.74 15.15 12.39
CA LEU A 163 28.01 14.53 11.28
C LEU A 163 28.92 14.22 10.09
N ASP A 164 29.86 15.11 9.76
CA ASP A 164 30.85 14.92 8.69
C ASP A 164 31.81 13.77 9.02
N TYR A 165 32.29 13.71 10.26
CA TYR A 165 33.12 12.60 10.75
C TYR A 165 32.39 11.26 10.66
N GLU A 166 31.15 11.21 11.15
CA GLU A 166 30.29 10.03 11.06
C GLU A 166 30.13 9.61 9.59
N GLY A 167 29.71 10.55 8.74
CA GLY A 167 29.54 10.38 7.31
C GLY A 167 30.77 9.76 6.65
N ALA A 168 31.94 10.36 6.87
CA ALA A 168 33.21 9.93 6.30
C ALA A 168 33.61 8.52 6.77
N TRP A 169 33.51 8.23 8.07
CA TRP A 169 33.89 6.94 8.64
C TRP A 169 32.94 5.82 8.23
N MET A 170 31.64 6.06 8.36
CA MET A 170 30.59 5.10 8.08
C MET A 170 30.29 4.94 6.60
N ARG A 171 30.88 5.78 5.73
CA ARG A 171 30.62 5.80 4.27
C ARG A 171 29.13 5.93 3.92
N HIS A 172 28.40 6.71 4.71
CA HIS A 172 26.97 6.98 4.48
C HIS A 172 26.65 8.49 4.52
N CYS A 173 25.38 8.86 4.28
CA CYS A 173 24.96 10.21 3.94
C CYS A 173 24.74 11.16 5.15
N VAL A 174 25.03 10.72 6.37
CA VAL A 174 24.80 11.50 7.60
C VAL A 174 25.53 12.86 7.61
N GLY A 175 26.65 12.97 6.91
CA GLY A 175 27.48 14.19 6.79
C GLY A 175 27.36 14.96 5.47
N ASP A 176 26.29 14.78 4.69
CA ASP A 176 26.12 15.50 3.41
C ASP A 176 25.27 16.79 3.56
N GLY A 177 25.09 17.33 4.79
CA GLY A 177 24.35 18.56 5.09
C GLY A 177 22.81 18.44 5.06
N ALA A 178 22.27 17.24 4.80
CA ALA A 178 20.83 16.98 4.85
C ALA A 178 20.27 16.93 6.29
N TYR A 179 21.13 16.68 7.27
CA TYR A 179 20.76 16.42 8.68
C TYR A 179 21.11 17.58 9.63
N ASP A 180 21.61 18.71 9.10
CA ASP A 180 21.98 19.90 9.89
C ASP A 180 20.77 20.66 10.46
N SER A 181 19.55 20.22 10.14
CA SER A 181 18.32 20.80 10.68
C SER A 181 17.94 20.16 12.02
N LEU A 182 17.49 20.97 12.98
CA LEU A 182 17.01 20.51 14.31
C LEU A 182 15.79 19.55 14.28
N ARG A 183 15.25 19.23 13.10
CA ARG A 183 14.08 18.35 12.95
C ARG A 183 14.41 16.89 13.19
N THR A 184 15.65 16.49 12.92
CA THR A 184 16.09 15.10 12.98
C THR A 184 17.35 15.03 13.83
N ARG A 185 17.43 14.02 14.69
CA ARG A 185 18.63 13.70 15.46
C ARG A 185 19.23 12.41 14.92
N ILE A 186 20.56 12.41 14.80
CA ILE A 186 21.32 11.21 14.48
C ILE A 186 21.99 10.74 15.76
N TYR A 187 21.69 9.51 16.13
CA TYR A 187 22.38 8.80 17.19
C TYR A 187 23.42 7.87 16.57
N SER A 188 24.63 7.85 17.08
CA SER A 188 25.72 7.00 16.63
C SER A 188 26.19 6.08 17.73
N LEU A 189 26.35 4.79 17.40
CA LEU A 189 26.94 3.79 18.28
C LEU A 189 28.46 3.84 18.12
N ARG A 190 29.15 4.14 19.23
CA ARG A 190 30.59 4.30 19.31
C ARG A 190 31.22 3.17 20.13
N ASP A 191 32.39 2.70 19.70
CA ASP A 191 33.22 1.79 20.50
C ASP A 191 34.07 2.53 21.54
N TYR A 192 34.88 1.80 22.30
CA TYR A 192 35.77 2.35 23.33
C TYR A 192 36.87 3.29 22.78
N LYS A 193 37.10 3.32 21.46
CA LYS A 193 38.00 4.25 20.77
C LYS A 193 37.24 5.41 20.11
N ASN A 194 35.95 5.52 20.39
CA ASN A 194 35.02 6.47 19.79
C ASN A 194 34.78 6.29 18.28
N HIS A 195 35.08 5.13 17.70
CA HIS A 195 34.79 4.89 16.29
C HIS A 195 33.32 4.51 16.08
N PRO A 196 32.65 5.04 15.03
CA PRO A 196 31.26 4.71 14.73
C PRO A 196 31.07 3.36 14.06
N HIS A 197 29.93 2.73 14.38
CA HIS A 197 29.57 1.38 13.94
C HIS A 197 28.15 1.25 13.37
N CYS A 198 27.19 2.06 13.84
CA CYS A 198 25.87 2.19 13.24
C CYS A 198 25.20 3.50 13.68
N THR A 199 24.23 3.97 12.91
CA THR A 199 23.42 5.14 13.27
C THR A 199 21.94 4.82 13.33
N VAL A 200 21.21 5.62 14.11
CA VAL A 200 19.75 5.65 14.18
C VAL A 200 19.25 7.06 13.97
N GLU A 201 18.34 7.22 13.02
CA GLU A 201 17.68 8.48 12.72
C GLU A 201 16.37 8.60 13.50
N PHE A 202 16.21 9.71 14.24
CA PHE A 202 15.08 9.95 15.10
C PHE A 202 14.51 11.36 14.94
N GLU A 203 13.21 11.49 14.76
CA GLU A 203 12.49 12.77 14.77
C GLU A 203 11.88 13.02 16.16
N PRO A 204 12.41 13.98 16.95
CA PRO A 204 11.98 14.19 18.33
C PRO A 204 10.53 14.63 18.46
N THR A 205 10.06 15.50 17.56
CA THR A 205 8.70 16.08 17.61
C THR A 205 7.62 15.02 17.48
N ARG A 206 7.83 14.00 16.64
CA ARG A 206 6.90 12.89 16.44
C ARG A 206 7.28 11.62 17.21
N ARG A 207 8.41 11.67 17.93
CA ARG A 207 9.05 10.52 18.59
C ARG A 207 9.12 9.31 17.66
N SER A 208 9.59 9.55 16.44
CA SER A 208 9.56 8.58 15.35
C SER A 208 10.98 8.16 14.98
N VAL A 209 11.22 6.87 14.88
CA VAL A 209 12.47 6.31 14.35
C VAL A 209 12.28 6.08 12.86
N HIS A 210 13.12 6.70 12.04
CA HIS A 210 12.98 6.68 10.58
C HIS A 210 13.78 5.55 9.94
N GLN A 211 15.01 5.34 10.40
CA GLN A 211 15.90 4.29 9.91
C GLN A 211 17.04 4.02 10.89
N ALA A 212 17.68 2.86 10.72
CA ALA A 212 18.99 2.58 11.28
C ALA A 212 19.89 2.01 10.19
N LYS A 213 21.15 2.43 10.14
CA LYS A 213 22.07 2.09 9.06
C LYS A 213 23.44 1.67 9.60
N GLY A 214 23.98 0.63 8.97
CA GLY A 214 25.37 0.21 9.13
C GLY A 214 26.30 0.98 8.19
N HIS A 215 27.53 0.47 8.07
CA HIS A 215 28.53 1.00 7.15
C HIS A 215 28.00 0.96 5.70
N GLY A 216 28.28 1.99 4.90
CA GLY A 216 27.92 2.02 3.48
C GLY A 216 26.41 2.11 3.18
N ASN A 217 25.57 2.60 4.10
CA ASN A 217 24.10 2.56 4.03
C ASN A 217 23.49 1.14 4.08
N GLU A 218 24.27 0.13 4.45
CA GLU A 218 23.81 -1.24 4.62
C GLU A 218 22.89 -1.40 5.85
N GLU A 219 22.28 -2.58 5.98
CA GLU A 219 21.55 -2.95 7.19
C GLU A 219 22.46 -2.97 8.42
N VAL A 220 21.88 -2.74 9.59
CA VAL A 220 22.63 -2.84 10.85
C VAL A 220 23.09 -4.28 11.07
N PRO A 221 24.41 -4.54 11.20
CA PRO A 221 24.93 -5.88 11.47
C PRO A 221 24.28 -6.52 12.70
N PRO A 222 24.01 -7.85 12.70
CA PRO A 222 23.35 -8.54 13.80
C PRO A 222 23.96 -8.29 15.19
N LYS A 223 25.30 -8.20 15.26
CA LYS A 223 26.05 -7.90 16.51
C LYS A 223 25.72 -6.56 17.17
N TYR A 224 25.10 -5.62 16.45
CA TYR A 224 24.71 -4.31 16.99
C TYR A 224 23.22 -4.19 17.30
N ARG A 225 22.42 -5.24 17.04
CA ARG A 225 20.96 -5.21 17.26
C ARG A 225 20.61 -4.98 18.72
N ASP A 226 21.32 -5.60 19.66
CA ASP A 226 21.11 -5.37 21.10
C ASP A 226 21.36 -3.90 21.48
N ALA A 227 22.42 -3.30 20.94
CA ALA A 227 22.74 -1.89 21.19
C ALA A 227 21.64 -0.96 20.64
N VAL A 228 21.14 -1.22 19.43
CA VAL A 228 20.01 -0.49 18.83
C VAL A 228 18.76 -0.65 19.68
N GLU A 229 18.44 -1.87 20.11
CA GLU A 229 17.28 -2.13 20.97
C GLU A 229 17.34 -1.33 22.28
N ARG A 230 18.51 -1.30 22.92
CA ARG A 230 18.73 -0.50 24.15
C ARG A 230 18.53 0.99 23.90
N LEU A 231 19.01 1.51 22.76
CA LEU A 231 18.73 2.89 22.37
C LEU A 231 17.23 3.13 22.16
N LEU A 232 16.54 2.25 21.44
CA LEU A 232 15.10 2.41 21.20
C LEU A 232 14.31 2.42 22.52
N ARG A 233 14.66 1.55 23.47
CA ARG A 233 14.07 1.56 24.82
C ARG A 233 14.37 2.85 25.58
N TYR A 234 15.55 3.44 25.39
CA TYR A 234 15.90 4.74 25.96
C TYR A 234 15.07 5.88 25.35
N LEU A 235 14.98 5.93 24.02
CA LEU A 235 14.25 6.96 23.27
C LEU A 235 12.72 6.87 23.44
N LYS A 236 12.21 5.67 23.74
CA LYS A 236 10.77 5.37 23.88
C LYS A 236 9.97 5.93 22.70
N PRO A 237 10.24 5.47 21.46
CA PRO A 237 9.54 5.99 20.30
C PRO A 237 8.05 5.65 20.34
N GLU A 238 7.24 6.50 19.74
CA GLU A 238 5.81 6.25 19.52
C GLU A 238 5.54 5.68 18.13
N ARG A 239 6.57 5.73 17.25
CA ARG A 239 6.55 5.23 15.88
C ARG A 239 7.90 4.65 15.51
N VAL A 240 7.87 3.48 14.89
CA VAL A 240 9.02 2.87 14.23
C VAL A 240 8.66 2.72 12.76
N SER A 241 9.49 3.28 11.89
CA SER A 241 9.33 3.19 10.45
C SER A 241 9.40 1.74 9.97
N ALA A 242 8.60 1.40 8.95
CA ALA A 242 8.66 0.10 8.30
C ALA A 242 10.03 -0.20 7.65
N ARG A 243 10.87 0.82 7.44
CA ARG A 243 12.26 0.65 6.97
C ARG A 243 13.17 0.04 8.04
N LEU A 244 12.78 0.11 9.32
CA LEU A 244 13.47 -0.57 10.40
C LEU A 244 12.84 -1.96 10.59
N THR A 245 13.05 -2.83 9.60
CA THR A 245 12.35 -4.10 9.42
C THR A 245 12.59 -5.12 10.54
N GLU A 246 13.48 -4.87 11.51
CA GLU A 246 13.78 -5.79 12.62
C GLU A 246 12.99 -5.52 13.90
N PHE A 247 12.54 -4.28 14.12
CA PHE A 247 11.95 -3.88 15.40
C PHE A 247 10.48 -3.54 15.26
N VAL A 248 9.68 -4.03 16.20
CA VAL A 248 8.24 -3.80 16.23
C VAL A 248 7.86 -3.12 17.53
N LEU A 249 7.05 -2.07 17.43
CA LEU A 249 6.50 -1.33 18.57
C LEU A 249 5.11 -1.88 18.91
N THR A 250 4.95 -2.34 20.14
CA THR A 250 3.67 -2.81 20.67
C THR A 250 2.82 -1.66 21.21
N GLU A 251 1.51 -1.87 21.38
CA GLU A 251 0.60 -0.87 21.93
C GLU A 251 0.98 -0.42 23.35
N ASP A 252 1.51 -1.35 24.16
CA ASP A 252 2.02 -1.09 25.51
C ASP A 252 3.43 -0.50 25.55
N GLY A 253 3.99 -0.13 24.39
CA GLY A 253 5.24 0.62 24.28
C GLY A 253 6.52 -0.24 24.36
N ARG A 254 6.42 -1.57 24.26
CA ARG A 254 7.59 -2.45 24.17
C ARG A 254 8.14 -2.45 22.75
N ILE A 255 9.45 -2.61 22.66
CA ILE A 255 10.16 -2.88 21.41
C ILE A 255 10.48 -4.37 21.38
N LEU A 256 9.95 -5.07 20.38
CA LEU A 256 10.19 -6.49 20.15
C LEU A 256 11.01 -6.70 18.87
N ARG A 257 11.76 -7.79 18.82
CA ARG A 257 12.55 -8.19 17.65
C ARG A 257 11.82 -9.24 16.83
N LEU A 258 11.78 -9.02 15.52
CA LEU A 258 11.16 -9.95 14.59
C LEU A 258 11.89 -11.28 14.50
N SER A 259 13.21 -11.28 14.61
CA SER A 259 14.00 -12.52 14.69
C SER A 259 13.62 -13.42 15.89
N GLN A 260 12.89 -12.88 16.87
CA GLN A 260 12.40 -13.59 18.06
C GLN A 260 10.88 -13.69 18.09
N ALA A 261 10.21 -13.54 16.95
CA ALA A 261 8.75 -13.51 16.86
C ALA A 261 8.06 -14.75 17.45
N ALA A 262 8.70 -15.93 17.40
CA ALA A 262 8.18 -17.15 18.00
C ALA A 262 8.08 -17.08 19.54
N ASP A 263 8.91 -16.26 20.18
CA ASP A 263 8.98 -16.11 21.64
C ASP A 263 8.20 -14.89 22.15
N TRP A 264 7.50 -14.18 21.26
CA TRP A 264 6.67 -13.05 21.68
C TRP A 264 5.55 -13.52 22.61
N PRO A 265 5.14 -12.72 23.61
CA PRO A 265 4.04 -13.09 24.49
C PRO A 265 2.74 -13.38 23.71
N GLU A 266 1.98 -14.37 24.16
CA GLU A 266 0.63 -14.61 23.66
C GLU A 266 -0.22 -13.34 23.78
N GLY A 267 -1.05 -13.05 22.78
CA GLY A 267 -1.88 -11.85 22.78
C GLY A 267 -1.12 -10.55 22.50
N THR A 268 0.14 -10.62 22.03
CA THR A 268 0.94 -9.44 21.65
C THR A 268 0.14 -8.51 20.74
N ARG A 269 0.23 -7.21 21.02
CA ARG A 269 -0.51 -6.17 20.28
C ARG A 269 0.45 -5.23 19.58
N VAL A 270 0.57 -5.37 18.26
CA VAL A 270 1.36 -4.50 17.40
C VAL A 270 0.60 -3.20 17.16
N ARG A 271 1.23 -2.06 17.47
CA ARG A 271 0.60 -0.73 17.46
C ARG A 271 0.17 -0.26 16.07
N ARG A 272 0.82 -0.74 15.01
CA ARG A 272 0.59 -0.34 13.61
C ARG A 272 0.66 -1.55 12.67
N ASN A 273 1.43 -1.44 11.60
CA ASN A 273 1.66 -2.52 10.65
C ASN A 273 2.69 -3.51 11.20
N LEU A 274 2.52 -4.77 10.83
CA LEU A 274 3.52 -5.82 10.96
C LEU A 274 3.96 -6.22 9.55
N VAL A 275 5.20 -5.91 9.19
CA VAL A 275 5.73 -6.11 7.84
C VAL A 275 6.78 -7.22 7.90
N LEU A 276 6.48 -8.35 7.27
CA LEU A 276 7.36 -9.52 7.16
C LEU A 276 7.89 -9.70 5.71
N THR A 277 7.82 -8.65 4.90
CA THR A 277 8.28 -8.72 3.51
C THR A 277 9.74 -9.16 3.43
N GLY A 278 10.02 -10.25 2.71
CA GLY A 278 11.37 -10.81 2.59
C GLY A 278 11.93 -11.49 3.85
N ARG A 279 11.15 -11.58 4.93
CA ARG A 279 11.59 -12.13 6.22
C ARG A 279 11.48 -13.65 6.23
N ASN A 280 12.53 -14.31 5.74
CA ASN A 280 12.65 -15.77 5.75
C ASN A 280 13.14 -16.35 7.08
N ASP A 281 13.59 -15.49 7.99
CA ASP A 281 14.03 -15.85 9.34
C ASP A 281 12.90 -15.88 10.38
N VAL A 282 11.69 -15.43 10.01
CA VAL A 282 10.49 -15.46 10.85
C VAL A 282 9.65 -16.68 10.49
N SER A 283 9.70 -17.72 11.32
CA SER A 283 9.01 -19.00 11.06
C SER A 283 7.64 -19.12 11.75
N ALA A 284 7.41 -18.34 12.81
CA ALA A 284 6.17 -18.36 13.60
C ALA A 284 5.88 -16.99 14.22
N LEU A 285 4.60 -16.77 14.53
CA LEU A 285 4.06 -15.63 15.29
C LEU A 285 3.27 -16.18 16.49
N PRO A 286 3.12 -15.41 17.58
CA PRO A 286 2.41 -15.89 18.77
C PRO A 286 0.90 -15.97 18.53
N ASP A 287 0.24 -16.92 19.18
CA ASP A 287 -1.23 -17.01 19.18
C ASP A 287 -1.86 -15.77 19.82
N GLY A 288 -3.08 -15.44 19.37
CA GLY A 288 -3.81 -14.25 19.80
C GLY A 288 -3.20 -12.92 19.35
N LEU A 289 -2.22 -12.93 18.44
CA LEU A 289 -1.59 -11.73 17.88
C LEU A 289 -2.63 -10.74 17.36
N ARG A 290 -2.44 -9.46 17.71
CA ARG A 290 -3.28 -8.35 17.23
C ARG A 290 -2.42 -7.34 16.51
N VAL A 291 -2.77 -7.03 15.27
CA VAL A 291 -2.11 -5.99 14.47
C VAL A 291 -3.11 -4.86 14.26
N SER A 292 -2.80 -3.67 14.76
CA SER A 292 -3.77 -2.55 14.77
C SER A 292 -4.05 -2.01 13.36
N GLU A 293 -3.07 -2.07 12.47
CA GLU A 293 -3.22 -1.69 11.07
C GLU A 293 -3.17 -2.95 10.18
N SER A 294 -2.12 -3.15 9.40
CA SER A 294 -2.04 -4.20 8.39
C SER A 294 -0.91 -5.21 8.65
N LEU A 295 -1.13 -6.47 8.25
CA LEU A 295 -0.12 -7.52 8.19
C LEU A 295 0.30 -7.73 6.72
N VAL A 296 1.59 -7.59 6.44
CA VAL A 296 2.17 -7.70 5.09
C VAL A 296 3.18 -8.85 5.05
N LEU A 297 3.02 -9.81 4.12
CA LEU A 297 3.71 -11.10 4.17
C LEU A 297 4.53 -11.45 2.90
N ALA A 298 4.85 -10.46 2.06
CA ALA A 298 5.29 -10.75 0.70
C ALA A 298 6.67 -11.42 0.72
N ASN A 299 6.82 -12.60 0.11
CA ASN A 299 8.06 -13.37 0.18
C ASN A 299 8.54 -13.60 1.64
N SER A 300 7.62 -13.84 2.57
CA SER A 300 7.94 -14.18 3.96
C SER A 300 8.18 -15.69 4.13
N GLY A 301 8.94 -16.08 5.16
CA GLY A 301 9.16 -17.48 5.53
C GLY A 301 8.05 -18.08 6.40
N LEU A 302 7.00 -17.31 6.71
CA LEU A 302 5.94 -17.70 7.62
C LEU A 302 5.04 -18.74 6.95
N ARG A 303 4.97 -19.94 7.52
CA ARG A 303 4.21 -21.07 6.92
C ARG A 303 2.73 -21.09 7.31
N ARG A 304 2.39 -20.56 8.48
CA ARG A 304 1.03 -20.52 9.02
C ARG A 304 0.81 -19.22 9.76
N LEU A 305 -0.42 -18.72 9.68
CA LEU A 305 -0.88 -17.60 10.50
C LEU A 305 -1.26 -18.12 11.90
N PRO A 306 -1.02 -17.32 12.97
CA PRO A 306 -1.37 -17.73 14.33
C PRO A 306 -2.88 -17.85 14.53
N ARG A 307 -3.29 -18.63 15.53
CA ARG A 307 -4.71 -18.73 15.92
C ARG A 307 -5.18 -17.42 16.54
N ASP A 308 -6.47 -17.14 16.43
CA ASP A 308 -7.10 -15.93 16.96
C ASP A 308 -6.45 -14.61 16.47
N LEU A 309 -5.85 -14.65 15.27
CA LEU A 309 -5.25 -13.48 14.62
C LEU A 309 -6.30 -12.40 14.34
N ARG A 310 -6.04 -11.18 14.81
CA ARG A 310 -6.88 -10.01 14.51
C ARG A 310 -6.08 -8.91 13.84
N ILE A 311 -6.62 -8.40 12.74
CA ILE A 311 -5.98 -7.34 11.95
C ILE A 311 -6.98 -6.20 11.79
N GLY A 312 -6.63 -4.99 12.23
CA GLY A 312 -7.54 -3.84 12.23
C GLY A 312 -7.87 -3.33 10.83
N LEU A 313 -6.93 -3.45 9.89
CA LEU A 313 -7.09 -3.01 8.50
C LEU A 313 -6.94 -4.17 7.52
N SER A 314 -5.72 -4.48 7.06
CA SER A 314 -5.56 -5.37 5.89
C SER A 314 -4.60 -6.53 6.11
N LEU A 315 -4.96 -7.70 5.61
CA LEU A 315 -4.03 -8.80 5.34
C LEU A 315 -3.67 -8.75 3.87
N THR A 316 -2.39 -8.54 3.55
CA THR A 316 -1.94 -8.29 2.17
C THR A 316 -0.54 -8.81 1.89
N GLY A 317 -0.13 -8.75 0.62
CA GLY A 317 1.18 -9.18 0.16
C GLY A 317 1.39 -10.66 0.46
N LEU A 318 0.49 -11.54 0.06
CA LEU A 318 0.67 -12.98 0.26
C LEU A 318 1.47 -13.64 -0.88
N ALA A 319 1.81 -12.89 -1.93
CA ALA A 319 2.64 -13.34 -3.03
C ALA A 319 3.98 -13.91 -2.54
N LEU A 320 4.35 -15.08 -3.07
CA LEU A 320 5.58 -15.82 -2.71
C LEU A 320 5.68 -16.21 -1.22
N SER A 321 4.59 -16.11 -0.46
CA SER A 321 4.51 -16.62 0.91
C SER A 321 4.06 -18.09 0.90
N PRO A 322 4.60 -18.98 1.76
CA PRO A 322 4.20 -20.37 1.85
C PRO A 322 2.89 -20.61 2.63
N VAL A 323 2.15 -19.55 2.99
CA VAL A 323 0.86 -19.66 3.67
C VAL A 323 -0.19 -20.23 2.71
N GLU A 324 -0.72 -21.40 3.04
CA GLU A 324 -1.76 -22.09 2.26
C GLU A 324 -3.16 -22.02 2.89
N GLU A 325 -3.26 -21.66 4.17
CA GLU A 325 -4.51 -21.69 4.94
C GLU A 325 -4.64 -20.43 5.81
N LEU A 326 -5.84 -19.86 5.87
CA LEU A 326 -6.17 -18.79 6.82
C LEU A 326 -6.65 -19.36 8.17
N PRO A 327 -6.40 -18.68 9.29
CA PRO A 327 -6.78 -19.19 10.61
C PRO A 327 -8.29 -19.04 10.84
N GLU A 328 -8.86 -19.93 11.64
CA GLU A 328 -10.24 -19.81 12.10
C GLU A 328 -10.49 -18.48 12.80
N GLY A 329 -11.67 -17.91 12.60
CA GLY A 329 -12.08 -16.66 13.23
C GLY A 329 -11.27 -15.42 12.79
N LEU A 330 -10.58 -15.49 11.64
CA LEU A 330 -9.86 -14.35 11.07
C LEU A 330 -10.79 -13.14 10.95
N TYR A 331 -10.40 -12.05 11.59
CA TYR A 331 -11.14 -10.78 11.54
C TYR A 331 -10.26 -9.71 10.90
N VAL A 332 -10.70 -9.21 9.75
CA VAL A 332 -9.95 -8.25 8.94
C VAL A 332 -10.90 -7.29 8.20
N ARG A 333 -10.46 -6.08 7.91
CA ARG A 333 -11.24 -5.14 7.09
C ARG A 333 -11.10 -5.47 5.59
N THR A 334 -9.87 -5.67 5.11
CA THR A 334 -9.59 -6.03 3.72
C THR A 334 -8.65 -7.23 3.63
N LEU A 335 -9.00 -8.20 2.81
CA LEU A 335 -8.21 -9.40 2.56
C LEU A 335 -7.78 -9.41 1.09
N ASN A 336 -6.49 -9.28 0.82
CA ASN A 336 -5.94 -9.40 -0.54
C ASN A 336 -5.21 -10.74 -0.68
N LEU A 337 -5.76 -11.64 -1.52
CA LEU A 337 -5.21 -12.96 -1.85
C LEU A 337 -4.56 -13.02 -3.24
N GLU A 338 -4.17 -11.87 -3.80
CA GLU A 338 -3.39 -11.73 -5.02
C GLU A 338 -2.13 -12.60 -5.00
N ASP A 339 -1.94 -13.40 -6.05
CA ASP A 339 -0.79 -14.30 -6.25
C ASP A 339 -0.49 -15.21 -5.04
N SER A 340 -1.50 -15.45 -4.19
CA SER A 340 -1.33 -16.21 -2.96
C SER A 340 -1.48 -17.72 -3.20
N LEU A 341 -0.82 -18.49 -2.34
CA LEU A 341 -0.98 -19.95 -2.28
C LEU A 341 -2.14 -20.40 -1.37
N VAL A 342 -2.96 -19.45 -0.90
CA VAL A 342 -4.08 -19.74 0.00
C VAL A 342 -5.13 -20.57 -0.74
N LYS A 343 -5.31 -21.81 -0.31
CA LYS A 343 -6.24 -22.78 -0.89
C LYS A 343 -7.60 -22.77 -0.21
N THR A 344 -7.65 -22.38 1.06
CA THR A 344 -8.87 -22.41 1.87
C THR A 344 -8.97 -21.16 2.77
N ILE A 345 -10.20 -20.66 2.92
CA ILE A 345 -10.56 -19.67 3.93
C ILE A 345 -11.29 -20.42 5.04
N ALA A 346 -10.84 -20.31 6.28
CA ALA A 346 -11.46 -21.02 7.40
C ALA A 346 -12.86 -20.46 7.75
N PRO A 347 -13.78 -21.29 8.27
CA PRO A 347 -15.09 -20.85 8.76
C PRO A 347 -14.99 -19.75 9.82
N GLY A 348 -16.01 -18.90 9.87
CA GLY A 348 -16.06 -17.76 10.79
C GLY A 348 -15.13 -16.59 10.44
N THR A 349 -14.45 -16.65 9.29
CA THR A 349 -13.70 -15.51 8.73
C THR A 349 -14.66 -14.34 8.44
N ARG A 350 -14.25 -13.13 8.81
CA ARG A 350 -15.02 -11.90 8.55
C ARG A 350 -14.14 -10.88 7.83
N VAL A 351 -14.56 -10.46 6.64
CA VAL A 351 -13.88 -9.47 5.79
C VAL A 351 -14.78 -8.26 5.61
N LEU A 352 -14.67 -7.25 6.48
CA LEU A 352 -15.69 -6.20 6.58
C LEU A 352 -15.87 -5.32 5.34
N LYS A 353 -14.82 -5.14 4.56
CA LYS A 353 -14.80 -4.21 3.42
C LYS A 353 -14.60 -4.93 2.10
N GLU A 354 -13.53 -5.70 1.94
CA GLU A 354 -13.17 -6.21 0.60
C GLU A 354 -12.33 -7.48 0.66
N LEU A 355 -12.73 -8.51 -0.11
CA LEU A 355 -11.93 -9.68 -0.46
C LEU A 355 -11.52 -9.57 -1.93
N THR A 356 -10.22 -9.52 -2.20
CA THR A 356 -9.66 -9.45 -3.55
C THR A 356 -8.97 -10.75 -3.93
N LEU A 357 -9.39 -11.33 -5.05
CA LEU A 357 -8.80 -12.51 -5.67
C LEU A 357 -8.28 -12.15 -7.06
N PHE A 358 -6.96 -12.23 -7.26
CA PHE A 358 -6.31 -12.09 -8.56
C PHE A 358 -5.24 -13.18 -8.68
N ASN A 359 -5.25 -13.94 -9.77
CA ASN A 359 -4.37 -15.10 -9.94
C ASN A 359 -4.31 -16.02 -8.69
N SER A 360 -5.46 -16.20 -8.03
CA SER A 360 -5.57 -16.96 -6.78
C SER A 360 -5.83 -18.44 -7.05
N VAL A 361 -5.23 -19.31 -6.23
CA VAL A 361 -5.49 -20.76 -6.26
C VAL A 361 -6.75 -21.17 -5.50
N LEU A 362 -7.37 -20.24 -4.76
CA LEU A 362 -8.61 -20.47 -4.01
C LEU A 362 -9.75 -20.90 -4.94
N ARG A 363 -10.40 -22.02 -4.62
CA ARG A 363 -11.50 -22.58 -5.43
C ARG A 363 -12.86 -22.56 -4.74
N GLU A 364 -12.90 -22.33 -3.44
CA GLU A 364 -14.15 -22.33 -2.68
C GLU A 364 -14.11 -21.26 -1.59
N LEU A 365 -15.28 -20.66 -1.33
CA LEU A 365 -15.50 -19.78 -0.18
C LEU A 365 -16.30 -20.57 0.87
N PRO A 366 -15.95 -20.48 2.17
CA PRO A 366 -16.69 -21.15 3.22
C PRO A 366 -18.12 -20.61 3.35
N GLU A 367 -19.01 -21.45 3.88
CA GLU A 367 -20.34 -21.01 4.35
C GLU A 367 -20.20 -19.96 5.46
N GLN A 368 -21.22 -19.10 5.60
CA GLN A 368 -21.29 -18.01 6.59
C GLN A 368 -20.16 -16.98 6.46
N LEU A 369 -19.52 -16.90 5.29
CA LEU A 369 -18.50 -15.91 5.01
C LEU A 369 -19.13 -14.52 4.85
N ILE A 370 -18.78 -13.61 5.77
CA ILE A 370 -19.26 -12.23 5.73
C ILE A 370 -18.22 -11.38 5.01
N ILE A 371 -18.58 -10.84 3.83
CA ILE A 371 -17.71 -9.98 3.04
C ILE A 371 -18.42 -8.65 2.70
N GLY A 372 -17.71 -7.53 2.85
CA GLY A 372 -18.20 -6.25 2.34
C GLY A 372 -18.33 -6.25 0.81
N GLN A 373 -17.24 -6.51 0.10
CA GLN A 373 -17.18 -6.56 -1.35
C GLN A 373 -16.28 -7.70 -1.82
N LEU A 374 -16.71 -8.46 -2.82
CA LEU A 374 -15.89 -9.51 -3.44
C LEU A 374 -15.34 -9.01 -4.78
N LEU A 375 -14.03 -8.92 -4.95
CA LEU A 375 -13.40 -8.54 -6.21
C LEU A 375 -12.70 -9.74 -6.84
N LEU A 376 -13.15 -10.13 -8.03
CA LEU A 376 -12.59 -11.23 -8.81
C LEU A 376 -11.93 -10.67 -10.06
N PHE A 377 -10.64 -10.96 -10.22
CA PHE A 377 -9.83 -10.57 -11.37
C PHE A 377 -9.29 -11.81 -12.09
N ASP A 378 -8.64 -11.61 -13.25
CA ASP A 378 -8.15 -12.71 -14.09
C ASP A 378 -7.29 -13.72 -13.30
N GLY A 379 -7.49 -15.01 -13.61
CA GLY A 379 -6.77 -16.11 -12.97
C GLY A 379 -7.34 -16.55 -11.62
N ALA A 380 -8.30 -15.82 -11.03
CA ALA A 380 -9.12 -16.32 -9.93
C ALA A 380 -10.39 -16.97 -10.49
N ALA A 381 -10.63 -18.25 -10.21
CA ALA A 381 -11.85 -18.93 -10.62
C ALA A 381 -12.52 -19.59 -9.42
N LEU A 382 -13.71 -19.08 -9.09
CA LEU A 382 -14.62 -19.64 -8.09
C LEU A 382 -15.77 -20.36 -8.83
N PRO A 383 -15.73 -21.69 -8.96
CA PRO A 383 -16.81 -22.43 -9.61
C PRO A 383 -18.17 -22.25 -8.93
N PHE A 384 -18.20 -22.04 -7.61
CA PHE A 384 -19.45 -21.86 -6.86
C PHE A 384 -19.31 -20.76 -5.81
N LEU A 385 -20.42 -20.07 -5.54
CA LEU A 385 -20.56 -19.17 -4.38
C LEU A 385 -21.40 -19.87 -3.30
N PRO A 386 -21.09 -19.66 -2.00
CA PRO A 386 -21.81 -20.34 -0.91
C PRO A 386 -23.26 -19.85 -0.80
N ARG A 387 -24.15 -20.73 -0.30
CA ARG A 387 -25.61 -20.51 -0.24
C ARG A 387 -26.02 -19.30 0.58
N ASP A 388 -25.26 -18.99 1.61
CA ASP A 388 -25.49 -17.95 2.60
C ASP A 388 -24.47 -16.82 2.48
N LEU A 389 -23.93 -16.61 1.29
CA LEU A 389 -22.98 -15.54 1.03
C LEU A 389 -23.65 -14.18 1.20
N GLU A 390 -23.32 -13.49 2.29
CA GLU A 390 -23.68 -12.09 2.50
C GLU A 390 -22.59 -11.18 1.92
N VAL A 391 -22.88 -10.54 0.77
CA VAL A 391 -21.99 -9.54 0.15
C VAL A 391 -22.69 -8.20 -0.02
N ALA A 392 -22.04 -7.10 0.38
CA ALA A 392 -22.51 -5.74 0.09
C ALA A 392 -22.07 -5.20 -1.29
N GLY A 393 -21.42 -6.01 -2.12
CA GLY A 393 -21.14 -5.73 -3.54
C GLY A 393 -20.35 -6.86 -4.22
N CYS A 394 -20.83 -7.38 -5.34
CA CYS A 394 -20.24 -8.56 -6.00
C CYS A 394 -20.31 -8.48 -7.53
N PRO A 395 -19.18 -8.32 -8.26
CA PRO A 395 -19.07 -8.75 -9.65
C PRO A 395 -19.26 -10.28 -9.75
N ILE A 396 -20.38 -10.70 -10.31
CA ILE A 396 -20.65 -12.06 -10.77
C ILE A 396 -20.36 -12.12 -12.29
N GLY A 397 -19.09 -11.96 -12.67
CA GLY A 397 -18.66 -12.00 -14.08
C GLY A 397 -18.17 -13.38 -14.55
N GLU A 398 -17.48 -13.44 -15.70
CA GLU A 398 -16.91 -14.69 -16.30
C GLU A 398 -16.00 -15.52 -15.36
N GLN A 399 -15.54 -14.95 -14.26
CA GLN A 399 -14.70 -15.61 -13.26
C GLN A 399 -15.51 -16.50 -12.29
N VAL A 400 -16.84 -16.33 -12.27
CA VAL A 400 -17.79 -17.23 -11.60
C VAL A 400 -18.48 -18.06 -12.68
N ARG A 401 -17.89 -19.22 -13.02
CA ARG A 401 -18.31 -20.04 -14.18
C ARG A 401 -19.38 -21.10 -13.87
N GLY A 402 -19.80 -21.25 -12.62
CA GLY A 402 -20.80 -22.24 -12.24
C GLY A 402 -22.09 -21.63 -11.72
N ARG A 403 -23.04 -22.51 -11.42
CA ARG A 403 -24.39 -22.20 -10.96
C ARG A 403 -24.32 -21.36 -9.67
N LEU A 404 -24.92 -20.17 -9.70
CA LEU A 404 -25.21 -19.41 -8.48
C LEU A 404 -26.06 -20.25 -7.50
N PRO A 405 -26.00 -19.95 -6.18
CA PRO A 405 -26.76 -20.71 -5.20
C PRO A 405 -28.27 -20.62 -5.45
N GLU A 406 -29.03 -21.64 -5.02
CA GLU A 406 -30.50 -21.67 -5.11
C GLU A 406 -31.14 -20.40 -4.56
N THR A 407 -30.54 -19.83 -3.50
CA THR A 407 -30.89 -18.51 -2.96
C THR A 407 -29.63 -17.65 -2.86
N LEU A 408 -29.68 -16.43 -3.39
CA LEU A 408 -28.62 -15.43 -3.25
C LEU A 408 -29.18 -14.14 -2.64
N VAL A 409 -28.53 -13.61 -1.61
CA VAL A 409 -28.87 -12.29 -1.03
C VAL A 409 -27.66 -11.37 -1.11
N ALA A 410 -27.72 -10.39 -2.02
CA ALA A 410 -26.70 -9.35 -2.14
C ALA A 410 -27.21 -8.05 -1.52
N VAL A 411 -26.47 -7.49 -0.57
CA VAL A 411 -26.84 -6.24 0.13
C VAL A 411 -26.50 -4.99 -0.70
N GLY A 412 -25.63 -5.08 -1.71
CA GLY A 412 -25.33 -3.97 -2.60
C GLY A 412 -25.24 -4.37 -4.06
N ASP A 413 -24.39 -3.68 -4.81
CA ASP A 413 -24.41 -3.73 -6.27
C ASP A 413 -23.84 -5.05 -6.81
N VAL A 414 -24.52 -5.63 -7.78
CA VAL A 414 -24.19 -6.88 -8.45
C VAL A 414 -24.09 -6.63 -9.96
N THR A 415 -23.01 -7.08 -10.59
CA THR A 415 -22.92 -7.14 -12.06
C THR A 415 -22.91 -8.60 -12.49
N TYR A 416 -23.74 -9.00 -13.45
CA TYR A 416 -23.81 -10.40 -13.92
C TYR A 416 -23.67 -10.54 -15.44
N THR A 417 -23.25 -11.73 -15.91
CA THR A 417 -23.27 -12.14 -17.33
C THR A 417 -24.12 -13.41 -17.52
N ASP A 418 -24.44 -13.79 -18.77
CA ASP A 418 -25.39 -14.87 -19.10
C ASP A 418 -25.09 -16.23 -18.47
N MET A 419 -23.82 -16.57 -18.28
CA MET A 419 -23.41 -17.87 -17.74
C MET A 419 -23.67 -18.02 -16.23
N ALA A 420 -23.98 -16.93 -15.53
CA ALA A 420 -23.88 -16.91 -14.07
C ALA A 420 -25.19 -17.30 -13.34
N ILE A 421 -26.35 -16.90 -13.85
CA ILE A 421 -27.62 -16.97 -13.08
C ILE A 421 -28.54 -18.12 -13.47
N ASP A 422 -28.16 -18.90 -14.48
CA ASP A 422 -28.89 -20.10 -14.91
C ASP A 422 -29.00 -21.10 -13.74
N GLY A 423 -30.23 -21.47 -13.39
CA GLY A 423 -30.54 -22.44 -12.34
C GLY A 423 -30.63 -21.92 -10.89
N SER A 424 -30.58 -20.61 -10.63
CA SER A 424 -30.96 -20.07 -9.30
C SER A 424 -32.48 -19.99 -9.16
N GLU A 425 -33.03 -20.30 -7.97
CA GLU A 425 -34.48 -20.19 -7.74
C GLU A 425 -34.87 -18.78 -7.26
N VAL A 426 -34.09 -18.22 -6.33
CA VAL A 426 -34.38 -16.94 -5.69
C VAL A 426 -33.14 -16.06 -5.64
N ILE A 427 -33.19 -14.86 -6.23
CA ILE A 427 -32.14 -13.86 -6.07
C ILE A 427 -32.75 -12.58 -5.50
N THR A 428 -32.16 -12.06 -4.42
CA THR A 428 -32.50 -10.75 -3.84
C THR A 428 -31.28 -9.84 -3.86
N VAL A 429 -31.39 -8.69 -4.51
CA VAL A 429 -30.33 -7.67 -4.60
C VAL A 429 -30.84 -6.37 -4.00
N TYR A 430 -30.23 -5.89 -2.93
CA TYR A 430 -30.62 -4.62 -2.30
C TYR A 430 -30.02 -3.39 -3.01
N GLY A 431 -28.91 -3.56 -3.73
CA GLY A 431 -28.30 -2.54 -4.57
C GLY A 431 -28.76 -2.59 -6.02
N ARG A 432 -27.91 -2.10 -6.93
CA ARG A 432 -28.10 -2.20 -8.38
C ARG A 432 -27.75 -3.61 -8.86
N LEU A 433 -28.59 -4.20 -9.69
CA LEU A 433 -28.26 -5.38 -10.49
C LEU A 433 -28.02 -4.94 -11.94
N SER A 434 -26.79 -5.06 -12.43
CA SER A 434 -26.40 -4.71 -13.80
C SER A 434 -26.09 -5.95 -14.62
N TYR A 435 -26.71 -6.08 -15.77
CA TYR A 435 -26.34 -7.07 -16.77
C TYR A 435 -25.20 -6.53 -17.64
N ALA A 436 -24.15 -7.32 -17.86
CA ALA A 436 -22.97 -6.95 -18.63
C ALA A 436 -22.73 -7.84 -19.86
N GLY A 437 -23.70 -8.68 -20.23
CA GLY A 437 -23.65 -9.46 -21.46
C GLY A 437 -24.22 -8.70 -22.67
N TRP A 438 -24.07 -9.30 -23.84
CA TRP A 438 -24.60 -8.77 -25.11
C TRP A 438 -25.75 -9.61 -25.67
N ASP A 439 -25.99 -10.80 -25.11
CA ASP A 439 -27.01 -11.74 -25.56
C ASP A 439 -28.27 -11.68 -24.67
N ASN A 440 -29.17 -12.64 -24.81
CA ASN A 440 -30.44 -12.70 -24.08
C ASN A 440 -30.25 -13.16 -22.63
N PRO A 441 -30.41 -12.26 -21.63
CA PRO A 441 -30.19 -12.62 -20.24
C PRO A 441 -31.19 -13.68 -19.78
N THR A 442 -30.72 -14.67 -19.03
CA THR A 442 -31.61 -15.55 -18.26
C THR A 442 -32.06 -14.85 -16.97
N PHE A 443 -33.08 -15.35 -16.28
CA PHE A 443 -33.45 -14.89 -14.93
C PHE A 443 -33.74 -16.11 -14.03
N PRO A 444 -33.54 -15.99 -12.71
CA PRO A 444 -33.99 -17.02 -11.76
C PRO A 444 -35.52 -17.09 -11.73
N GLY A 445 -36.06 -18.11 -11.06
CA GLY A 445 -37.51 -18.25 -10.87
C GLY A 445 -38.16 -17.01 -10.25
N ASP A 446 -37.56 -16.49 -9.18
CA ASP A 446 -37.92 -15.24 -8.53
C ASP A 446 -36.68 -14.31 -8.38
N LEU A 447 -36.72 -13.15 -9.04
CA LEU A 447 -35.73 -12.08 -8.90
C LEU A 447 -36.35 -10.88 -8.18
N THR A 448 -35.75 -10.45 -7.08
CA THR A 448 -36.09 -9.20 -6.39
C THR A 448 -34.89 -8.25 -6.39
N VAL A 449 -35.08 -7.04 -6.89
CA VAL A 449 -34.07 -5.97 -6.89
C VAL A 449 -34.64 -4.77 -6.15
N HIS A 450 -34.13 -4.44 -4.96
CA HIS A 450 -34.58 -3.26 -4.24
C HIS A 450 -34.00 -1.95 -4.80
N GLY A 451 -32.83 -2.00 -5.44
CA GLY A 451 -32.23 -0.88 -6.16
C GLY A 451 -32.61 -0.83 -7.63
N THR A 452 -31.65 -0.51 -8.49
CA THR A 452 -31.86 -0.42 -9.95
C THR A 452 -31.61 -1.76 -10.64
N LEU A 453 -32.51 -2.21 -11.51
CA LEU A 453 -32.22 -3.26 -12.47
C LEU A 453 -31.77 -2.62 -13.79
N ASP A 454 -30.51 -2.79 -14.16
CA ASP A 454 -29.89 -2.20 -15.35
C ASP A 454 -29.65 -3.28 -16.42
N LEU A 455 -30.49 -3.27 -17.45
CA LEU A 455 -30.45 -4.18 -18.60
C LEU A 455 -30.07 -3.43 -19.88
N LYS A 456 -29.42 -2.27 -19.75
CA LYS A 456 -29.11 -1.40 -20.89
C LYS A 456 -28.31 -2.17 -21.95
N HIS A 457 -28.73 -2.06 -23.21
CA HIS A 457 -28.12 -2.72 -24.38
C HIS A 457 -28.22 -4.26 -24.42
N ALA A 458 -28.97 -4.89 -23.52
CA ALA A 458 -29.29 -6.31 -23.63
C ALA A 458 -30.15 -6.59 -24.87
N LEU A 459 -29.88 -7.70 -25.57
CA LEU A 459 -30.62 -8.15 -26.75
C LEU A 459 -31.55 -9.31 -26.37
N PHE A 460 -32.85 -9.19 -26.62
CA PHE A 460 -33.86 -10.19 -26.28
C PHE A 460 -34.47 -10.81 -27.56
N ASP A 461 -33.65 -11.52 -28.34
CA ASP A 461 -33.97 -12.07 -29.68
C ASP A 461 -35.29 -12.88 -29.77
N HIS A 462 -35.83 -13.36 -28.65
CA HIS A 462 -37.08 -14.12 -28.55
C HIS A 462 -38.08 -13.57 -27.51
N GLY A 463 -37.93 -12.31 -27.12
CA GLY A 463 -38.73 -11.66 -26.09
C GLY A 463 -38.06 -11.69 -24.71
N ALA A 464 -38.64 -10.92 -23.79
CA ALA A 464 -38.12 -10.77 -22.44
C ALA A 464 -38.08 -12.11 -21.68
N PRO A 465 -37.15 -12.30 -20.74
CA PRO A 465 -36.88 -13.61 -20.17
C PRO A 465 -37.96 -13.99 -19.16
N GLN A 466 -38.13 -15.30 -19.00
CA GLN A 466 -39.13 -15.88 -18.11
C GLN A 466 -38.68 -15.78 -16.65
N GLY A 467 -39.64 -15.65 -15.73
CA GLY A 467 -39.38 -15.51 -14.29
C GLY A 467 -40.15 -14.34 -13.69
N ARG A 468 -40.41 -14.42 -12.38
CA ARG A 468 -41.04 -13.33 -11.63
C ARG A 468 -39.96 -12.31 -11.29
N VAL A 469 -40.12 -11.07 -11.75
CA VAL A 469 -39.17 -10.00 -11.47
C VAL A 469 -39.86 -8.90 -10.69
N THR A 470 -39.34 -8.56 -9.51
CA THR A 470 -39.78 -7.41 -8.73
C THR A 470 -38.65 -6.41 -8.60
N VAL A 471 -38.83 -5.20 -9.14
CA VAL A 471 -37.88 -4.09 -9.02
C VAL A 471 -38.51 -2.99 -8.18
N HIS A 472 -37.95 -2.73 -6.98
CA HIS A 472 -38.45 -1.63 -6.13
C HIS A 472 -37.91 -0.26 -6.57
N GLY A 473 -36.70 -0.22 -7.13
CA GLY A 473 -36.13 0.99 -7.71
C GLY A 473 -36.42 1.10 -9.21
N ASP A 474 -35.47 1.67 -9.95
CA ASP A 474 -35.62 1.92 -11.38
C ASP A 474 -35.26 0.70 -12.24
N LEU A 475 -35.90 0.54 -13.38
CA LEU A 475 -35.57 -0.44 -14.42
C LEU A 475 -35.05 0.31 -15.65
N ASP A 476 -33.80 0.04 -16.06
CA ASP A 476 -33.19 0.63 -17.24
C ASP A 476 -33.21 -0.36 -18.42
N LEU A 477 -33.96 0.01 -19.46
CA LEU A 477 -34.15 -0.76 -20.70
C LEU A 477 -33.65 -0.01 -21.94
N ARG A 478 -32.87 1.07 -21.78
CA ARG A 478 -32.38 1.83 -22.93
C ARG A 478 -31.50 0.97 -23.82
N GLY A 479 -31.67 1.08 -25.13
CA GLY A 479 -30.98 0.28 -26.12
C GLY A 479 -31.34 -1.21 -26.13
N THR A 480 -32.44 -1.61 -25.47
CA THR A 480 -33.00 -2.98 -25.58
C THR A 480 -34.13 -3.03 -26.60
N ASP A 481 -34.50 -4.22 -27.04
CA ASP A 481 -35.66 -4.51 -27.90
C ASP A 481 -36.96 -4.83 -27.12
N ILE A 482 -36.97 -4.66 -25.78
CA ILE A 482 -38.17 -4.86 -24.95
C ILE A 482 -39.17 -3.72 -25.16
N ILE A 483 -40.20 -4.00 -25.96
CA ILE A 483 -41.31 -3.06 -26.21
C ILE A 483 -42.35 -3.10 -25.07
N ARG A 484 -42.63 -4.27 -24.49
CA ARG A 484 -43.58 -4.46 -23.38
C ARG A 484 -42.95 -5.32 -22.29
N LEU A 485 -43.20 -4.96 -21.04
CA LEU A 485 -42.76 -5.79 -19.91
C LEU A 485 -43.56 -7.09 -19.88
N PRO A 486 -42.95 -8.22 -19.48
CA PRO A 486 -43.68 -9.44 -19.14
C PRO A 486 -44.75 -9.21 -18.07
N GLU A 487 -45.82 -10.02 -18.06
CA GLU A 487 -46.90 -9.90 -17.08
C GLU A 487 -46.42 -10.13 -15.63
N ASP A 488 -45.42 -11.00 -15.45
CA ASP A 488 -44.86 -11.35 -14.16
C ASP A 488 -43.77 -10.37 -13.67
N TRP A 489 -43.58 -9.25 -14.36
CA TRP A 489 -42.66 -8.19 -13.97
C TRP A 489 -43.38 -7.05 -13.26
N LYS A 490 -42.94 -6.76 -12.04
CA LYS A 490 -43.44 -5.66 -11.21
C LYS A 490 -42.34 -4.64 -10.98
N VAL A 491 -42.52 -3.44 -11.51
CA VAL A 491 -41.59 -2.31 -11.30
C VAL A 491 -42.30 -1.23 -10.50
N LEU A 492 -41.74 -0.84 -9.36
CA LEU A 492 -42.28 0.21 -8.49
C LEU A 492 -41.64 1.59 -8.74
N GLY A 493 -40.41 1.62 -9.24
CA GLY A 493 -39.74 2.86 -9.68
C GLY A 493 -39.98 3.19 -11.14
N ARG A 494 -39.06 3.92 -11.75
CA ARG A 494 -39.18 4.38 -13.14
C ARG A 494 -38.71 3.30 -14.10
N VAL A 495 -39.40 3.19 -15.24
CA VAL A 495 -38.91 2.43 -16.39
C VAL A 495 -38.25 3.40 -17.36
N LEU A 496 -36.92 3.31 -17.52
CA LEU A 496 -36.14 4.15 -18.43
C LEU A 496 -36.06 3.49 -19.80
N ARG A 497 -36.47 4.22 -20.85
CA ARG A 497 -36.50 3.78 -22.25
C ARG A 497 -36.04 4.94 -23.14
N ASP A 498 -35.63 4.63 -24.37
CA ASP A 498 -35.22 5.62 -25.37
C ASP A 498 -36.39 6.38 -26.01
#